data_AF-A0AB37TAR4-F1
#
_entry.id   AF-A0AB37TAR4-F1
#
_cell.length_a   1.000
_cell.length_b   1.000
_cell.length_c   1.000
_cell.angle_alpha   90.00
_cell.angle_beta   90.00
_cell.angle_gamma   90.00
#
_symmetry.space_group_name_H-M   'P 1'
#
loop_
_entity.id
_entity.type
_entity.pdbx_description
1 polymer ?
#
loop_
_entity_poly.entity_id
_entity_poly.type
_entity_poly.pdbx_seq_one_letter_code
_entity_poly.pdbx_strand_id
1 'polypeptide(L)'
;MKRFLLLAAAASLLTGGCGAQVTGTATTSAPSSARLPSDGAPAVTDPIAATASVEADPCSAIPTAEIEAIGGRVKNSRLDDLTMGNNCVWVFQESPNTVSAGLVTGNKDGLSALYAQNATSGLTTFKPVDPINGYPAVIFANGGEGEGNCTLAVGVRDDLVYTVIPRLTDHHPSFSDPCGMATKVAAAAINHIKKP
;
A
#
# COMPACT_ATOMS: atom_id res chain seq x y z
N MET A 1 -44.08 14.39 -42.69
CA MET A 1 -45.31 14.76 -41.96
C MET A 1 -44.90 14.83 -40.48
N LYS A 2 -44.91 15.89 -39.68
CA LYS A 2 -45.54 17.22 -39.67
C LYS A 2 -44.48 18.32 -39.42
N ARG A 3 -44.70 19.51 -39.97
CA ARG A 3 -44.00 20.78 -39.70
C ARG A 3 -44.82 21.61 -38.70
N PHE A 4 -44.17 22.46 -37.89
CA PHE A 4 -44.58 23.81 -37.39
C PHE A 4 -43.45 24.27 -36.43
N LEU A 5 -42.46 25.16 -36.72
CA LEU A 5 -42.39 26.59 -37.12
C LEU A 5 -42.97 27.60 -36.10
N LEU A 6 -42.09 28.45 -35.51
CA LEU A 6 -42.18 29.91 -35.20
C LEU A 6 -41.25 30.24 -33.99
N LEU A 7 -40.08 30.86 -34.17
CA LEU A 7 -39.75 32.31 -34.34
C LEU A 7 -39.71 33.12 -33.02
N ALA A 8 -38.51 33.57 -32.63
CA ALA A 8 -38.31 34.85 -31.98
C ALA A 8 -36.87 35.34 -32.21
N ALA A 9 -36.75 36.44 -32.94
CA ALA A 9 -35.52 37.18 -33.21
C ALA A 9 -35.28 38.21 -32.10
N ALA A 10 -34.02 38.39 -31.70
CA ALA A 10 -33.57 39.61 -31.05
C ALA A 10 -32.13 39.89 -31.48
N ALA A 11 -31.97 40.94 -32.30
CA ALA A 11 -30.70 41.50 -32.69
C ALA A 11 -30.17 42.41 -31.58
N SER A 12 -28.87 42.34 -31.29
CA SER A 12 -28.18 43.35 -30.50
C SER A 12 -26.79 43.55 -31.09
N LEU A 13 -26.60 44.70 -31.72
CA LEU A 13 -25.34 45.25 -32.21
C LEU A 13 -24.65 46.00 -31.07
N LEU A 14 -23.44 45.60 -30.67
CA LEU A 14 -22.49 46.46 -29.94
C LEU A 14 -21.05 46.20 -30.40
N THR A 15 -20.54 47.21 -31.09
CA THR A 15 -19.17 47.75 -31.24
C THR A 15 -17.97 47.10 -30.53
N GLY A 16 -16.88 46.93 -31.29
CA GLY A 16 -15.57 47.54 -30.98
C GLY A 16 -14.56 46.69 -30.20
N GLY A 17 -13.44 46.37 -30.85
CA GLY A 17 -12.24 45.87 -30.15
C GLY A 17 -11.26 45.13 -31.05
N CYS A 18 -10.44 45.86 -31.80
CA CYS A 18 -9.19 45.30 -32.33
C CYS A 18 -8.28 44.95 -31.15
N GLY A 19 -8.10 43.66 -30.89
CA GLY A 19 -7.08 43.12 -30.01
C GLY A 19 -6.48 41.92 -30.71
N ALA A 20 -5.20 41.99 -31.07
CA ALA A 20 -4.47 40.90 -31.68
C ALA A 20 -4.65 39.63 -30.84
N GLN A 21 -5.17 38.58 -31.48
CA GLN A 21 -5.28 37.25 -30.89
C GLN A 21 -3.86 36.70 -30.72
N VAL A 22 -3.24 37.00 -29.58
CA VAL A 22 -2.15 36.17 -29.08
C VAL A 22 -2.82 34.85 -28.74
N THR A 23 -2.63 33.86 -29.60
CA THR A 23 -2.94 32.46 -29.32
C THR A 23 -2.04 32.03 -28.16
N GLY A 24 -2.42 32.42 -26.95
CA GLY A 24 -1.92 31.82 -25.73
C GLY A 24 -2.41 30.39 -25.76
N THR A 25 -1.57 29.48 -26.25
CA THR A 25 -1.75 28.06 -25.99
C THR A 25 -1.85 27.95 -24.47
N ALA A 26 -3.04 27.66 -23.96
CA ALA A 26 -3.17 27.17 -22.61
C ALA A 26 -2.31 25.91 -22.57
N THR A 27 -1.10 26.02 -22.01
CA THR A 27 -0.38 24.85 -21.55
C THR A 27 -1.24 24.34 -20.41
N THR A 28 -2.20 23.47 -20.76
CA THR A 28 -2.73 22.50 -19.82
C THR A 28 -1.48 21.78 -19.33
N SER A 29 -0.98 22.18 -18.17
CA SER A 29 0.03 21.42 -17.46
C SER A 29 -0.54 20.01 -17.39
N ALA A 30 0.03 19.10 -18.18
CA ALA A 30 -0.26 17.69 -18.03
C ALA A 30 -0.10 17.39 -16.53
N PRO A 31 -1.01 16.60 -15.91
CA PRO A 31 -0.81 16.21 -14.53
C PRO A 31 0.60 15.66 -14.45
N SER A 32 1.47 16.38 -13.73
CA SER A 32 2.83 15.90 -13.49
C SER A 32 2.62 14.57 -12.81
N SER A 33 3.00 13.48 -13.47
CA SER A 33 3.06 12.17 -12.82
C SER A 33 3.85 12.41 -11.55
N ALA A 34 3.18 12.43 -10.39
CA ALA A 34 3.83 12.81 -9.16
C ALA A 34 5.02 11.87 -8.98
N ARG A 35 6.22 12.44 -8.93
CA ARG A 35 7.44 11.64 -8.81
C ARG A 35 7.43 11.04 -7.42
N LEU A 36 7.49 9.72 -7.33
CA LEU A 36 7.60 9.02 -6.06
C LEU A 36 9.04 9.16 -5.49
N PRO A 37 9.21 9.15 -4.16
CA PRO A 37 8.14 9.21 -3.16
C PRO A 37 7.47 10.59 -3.11
N SER A 38 6.20 10.64 -2.71
CA SER A 38 5.41 11.87 -2.55
C SER A 38 4.81 11.99 -1.14
N ASP A 39 4.12 13.10 -0.87
CA ASP A 39 3.34 13.32 0.36
C ASP A 39 4.15 13.21 1.68
N GLY A 40 5.47 13.40 1.59
CA GLY A 40 6.39 13.29 2.73
C GLY A 40 6.83 11.87 3.06
N ALA A 41 6.49 10.88 2.23
CA ALA A 41 6.98 9.52 2.39
C ALA A 41 8.52 9.47 2.24
N PRO A 42 9.23 8.70 3.09
CA PRO A 42 10.66 8.49 2.94
C PRO A 42 10.98 7.73 1.66
N ALA A 43 12.08 8.09 1.00
CA ALA A 43 12.59 7.37 -0.16
C ALA A 43 13.17 6.01 0.25
N VAL A 44 12.98 5.00 -0.60
CA VAL A 44 13.64 3.71 -0.50
C VAL A 44 15.01 3.79 -1.17
N THR A 45 16.07 3.89 -0.37
CA THR A 45 17.43 4.13 -0.88
C THR A 45 18.08 2.91 -1.54
N ASP A 46 17.62 1.70 -1.22
CA ASP A 46 18.12 0.43 -1.77
C ASP A 46 16.94 -0.40 -2.31
N PRO A 47 16.33 -0.04 -3.45
CA PRO A 47 15.11 -0.70 -3.92
C PRO A 47 15.33 -2.19 -4.23
N ILE A 48 14.40 -3.05 -3.79
CA ILE A 48 14.42 -4.48 -4.13
C ILE A 48 13.84 -4.66 -5.54
N ALA A 49 14.70 -4.97 -6.51
CA ALA A 49 14.30 -5.10 -7.91
C ALA A 49 13.63 -6.44 -8.27
N ALA A 50 14.10 -7.54 -7.67
CA ALA A 50 13.66 -8.90 -8.01
C ALA A 50 12.50 -9.36 -7.12
N THR A 51 11.30 -8.79 -7.33
CA THR A 51 10.11 -9.12 -6.52
C THR A 51 9.14 -10.10 -7.19
N ALA A 52 9.28 -10.34 -8.50
CA ALA A 52 8.28 -11.06 -9.30
C ALA A 52 7.95 -12.48 -8.80
N SER A 53 8.94 -13.22 -8.28
CA SER A 53 8.71 -14.55 -7.70
C SER A 53 7.80 -14.49 -6.48
N VAL A 54 7.99 -13.49 -5.62
CA VAL A 54 7.24 -13.27 -4.38
C VAL A 54 5.87 -12.65 -4.66
N GLU A 55 5.73 -11.89 -5.74
CA GLU A 55 4.42 -11.41 -6.22
C GLU A 55 3.54 -12.58 -6.68
N ALA A 56 4.12 -13.57 -7.35
CA ALA A 56 3.42 -14.76 -7.81
C ALA A 56 3.17 -15.77 -6.69
N ASP A 57 4.18 -16.02 -5.85
CA ASP A 57 4.13 -16.93 -4.71
C ASP A 57 4.66 -16.26 -3.43
N PRO A 58 3.83 -15.49 -2.71
CA PRO A 58 4.23 -14.82 -1.47
C PRO A 58 4.60 -15.79 -0.35
N CYS A 59 4.16 -17.07 -0.42
CA CYS A 59 4.53 -18.06 0.59
C CYS A 59 5.98 -18.50 0.46
N SER A 60 6.61 -18.31 -0.70
CA SER A 60 8.04 -18.54 -0.90
C SER A 60 8.93 -17.49 -0.23
N ALA A 61 8.39 -16.33 0.14
CA ALA A 61 9.15 -15.22 0.68
C ALA A 61 9.82 -15.52 2.04
N ILE A 62 9.24 -16.44 2.82
CA ILE A 62 9.78 -16.83 4.12
C ILE A 62 9.62 -18.35 4.27
N PRO A 63 10.70 -19.10 4.55
CA PRO A 63 10.59 -20.50 4.92
C PRO A 63 9.70 -20.68 6.16
N THR A 64 8.77 -21.65 6.14
CA THR A 64 7.86 -21.91 7.26
C THR A 64 8.60 -22.10 8.59
N ALA A 65 9.78 -22.73 8.59
CA ALA A 65 10.59 -22.91 9.80
C ALA A 65 10.98 -21.59 10.47
N GLU A 66 11.19 -20.51 9.70
CA GLU A 66 11.52 -19.19 10.25
C GLU A 66 10.27 -18.49 10.82
N ILE A 67 9.11 -18.67 10.17
CA ILE A 67 7.82 -18.25 10.76
C ILE A 67 7.57 -19.01 12.07
N GLU A 68 7.87 -20.31 12.12
CA GLU A 68 7.72 -21.10 13.34
C GLU A 68 8.65 -20.63 14.46
N ALA A 69 9.87 -20.20 14.13
CA ALA A 69 10.80 -19.63 15.09
C ALA A 69 10.32 -18.27 15.66
N ILE A 70 9.52 -17.52 14.90
CA ILE A 70 8.99 -16.22 15.32
C ILE A 70 7.69 -16.34 16.11
N GLY A 71 6.76 -17.18 15.63
CA GLY A 71 5.38 -17.23 16.09
C GLY A 71 4.92 -18.55 16.70
N GLY A 72 5.75 -19.59 16.66
CA GLY A 72 5.35 -20.94 17.08
C GLY A 72 4.79 -21.78 15.92
N ARG A 73 4.31 -22.98 16.26
CA ARG A 73 4.04 -24.03 15.27
C ARG A 73 2.97 -23.63 14.26
N VAL A 74 3.30 -23.76 12.97
CA VAL A 74 2.38 -23.50 11.86
C VAL A 74 1.61 -24.79 11.56
N LYS A 75 0.28 -24.70 11.59
CA LYS A 75 -0.62 -25.79 11.20
C LYS A 75 -0.63 -25.98 9.68
N ASN A 76 -0.76 -24.88 8.96
CA ASN A 76 -0.67 -24.83 7.51
C ASN A 76 -0.37 -23.40 7.05
N SER A 77 0.06 -23.26 5.81
CA SER A 77 0.08 -22.00 5.08
C SER A 77 -0.81 -22.10 3.85
N ARG A 78 -1.32 -20.97 3.38
CA ARG A 78 -2.09 -20.89 2.14
C ARG A 78 -1.86 -19.56 1.44
N LEU A 79 -2.08 -19.58 0.13
CA LEU A 79 -2.16 -18.38 -0.69
C LEU A 79 -3.57 -17.81 -0.60
N ASP A 80 -3.67 -16.51 -0.29
CA ASP A 80 -4.90 -15.73 -0.43
C ASP A 80 -4.70 -14.75 -1.60
N ASP A 81 -5.51 -14.92 -2.66
CA ASP A 81 -5.53 -14.04 -3.85
C ASP A 81 -6.45 -12.84 -3.56
N LEU A 82 -5.88 -11.64 -3.59
CA LEU A 82 -6.57 -10.39 -3.30
C LEU A 82 -6.37 -9.41 -4.45
N THR A 83 -7.37 -8.55 -4.68
CA THR A 83 -7.33 -7.51 -5.72
C THR A 83 -6.09 -6.62 -5.67
N MET A 84 -5.54 -6.40 -4.47
CA MET A 84 -4.39 -5.52 -4.24
C MET A 84 -3.04 -6.23 -4.25
N GLY A 85 -3.01 -7.56 -4.42
CA GLY A 85 -1.81 -8.37 -4.39
C GLY A 85 -2.00 -9.65 -3.58
N ASN A 86 -1.28 -10.71 -3.94
CA ASN A 86 -1.35 -11.99 -3.27
C ASN A 86 -0.66 -11.94 -1.90
N ASN A 87 -1.26 -12.62 -0.92
CA ASN A 87 -0.66 -12.80 0.40
C ASN A 87 -0.46 -14.29 0.72
N CYS A 88 0.60 -14.59 1.46
CA CYS A 88 0.67 -15.83 2.21
C CYS A 88 -0.02 -15.65 3.55
N VAL A 89 -0.77 -16.64 3.99
CA VAL A 89 -1.31 -16.71 5.35
C VAL A 89 -0.78 -17.94 6.04
N TRP A 90 -0.01 -17.74 7.10
CA TRP A 90 0.38 -18.79 8.03
C TRP A 90 -0.66 -18.88 9.14
N VAL A 91 -1.22 -20.07 9.32
CA VAL A 91 -2.18 -20.38 10.40
C VAL A 91 -1.46 -21.18 11.47
N PHE A 92 -1.42 -20.65 12.69
CA PHE A 92 -0.77 -21.33 13.81
C PHE A 92 -1.66 -22.45 14.39
N GLN A 93 -1.07 -23.39 15.13
CA GLN A 93 -1.82 -24.53 15.70
C GLN A 93 -2.94 -24.08 16.64
N GLU A 94 -2.69 -23.06 17.46
CA GLU A 94 -3.69 -22.46 18.33
C GLU A 94 -4.57 -21.49 17.52
N SER A 95 -5.47 -22.03 16.71
CA SER A 95 -6.43 -21.24 15.93
C SER A 95 -7.29 -20.35 16.85
N PRO A 96 -7.69 -19.13 16.41
CA PRO A 96 -7.56 -18.55 15.06
C PRO A 96 -6.32 -17.66 14.84
N ASN A 97 -5.18 -17.94 15.50
CA ASN A 97 -3.95 -17.16 15.31
C ASN A 97 -3.41 -17.25 13.87
N THR A 98 -3.15 -16.09 13.25
CA THR A 98 -2.62 -16.01 11.88
C THR A 98 -1.62 -14.88 11.69
N VAL A 99 -0.73 -15.03 10.72
CA VAL A 99 0.03 -13.93 10.11
C VAL A 99 -0.21 -13.97 8.61
N SER A 100 -0.64 -12.84 8.05
CA SER A 100 -0.72 -12.64 6.60
C SER A 100 0.40 -11.73 6.13
N ALA A 101 1.08 -12.04 5.04
CA ALA A 101 2.08 -11.15 4.46
C ALA A 101 2.18 -11.27 2.94
N GLY A 102 2.49 -10.17 2.27
CA GLY A 102 2.59 -10.12 0.81
C GLY A 102 2.89 -8.74 0.25
N LEU A 103 3.21 -8.70 -1.04
CA LEU A 103 3.47 -7.46 -1.79
C LEU A 103 2.15 -6.88 -2.29
N VAL A 104 1.93 -5.59 -2.05
CA VAL A 104 0.70 -4.90 -2.45
C VAL A 104 0.85 -4.37 -3.88
N THR A 105 0.89 -5.28 -4.86
CA THR A 105 1.18 -4.96 -6.27
C THR A 105 0.14 -4.07 -6.95
N GLY A 106 -1.09 -4.04 -6.42
CA GLY A 106 -2.15 -3.13 -6.86
C GLY A 106 -1.92 -1.68 -6.42
N ASN A 107 -1.12 -1.45 -5.37
CA ASN A 107 -0.65 -0.12 -4.98
C ASN A 107 0.57 0.24 -5.82
N LYS A 108 0.51 1.36 -6.54
CA LYS A 108 1.59 1.87 -7.40
C LYS A 108 2.31 3.07 -6.82
N ASP A 109 1.93 3.52 -5.63
CA ASP A 109 2.50 4.69 -4.97
C ASP A 109 3.26 4.32 -3.69
N GLY A 110 3.42 3.01 -3.42
CA GLY A 110 4.18 2.49 -2.29
C GLY A 110 3.72 3.08 -0.95
N LEU A 111 4.68 3.57 -0.16
CA LEU A 111 4.36 4.26 1.10
C LEU A 111 3.69 5.61 0.87
N SER A 112 3.90 6.27 -0.27
CA SER A 112 3.29 7.58 -0.57
C SER A 112 1.76 7.52 -0.51
N ALA A 113 1.15 6.40 -0.91
CA ALA A 113 -0.29 6.16 -0.74
C ALA A 113 -0.74 6.29 0.72
N LEU A 114 0.01 5.71 1.67
CA LEU A 114 -0.33 5.76 3.10
C LEU A 114 -0.12 7.16 3.69
N TYR A 115 0.93 7.86 3.25
CA TYR A 115 1.19 9.23 3.67
C TYR A 115 0.11 10.19 3.15
N ALA A 116 -0.32 10.04 1.89
CA ALA A 116 -1.45 10.79 1.31
C ALA A 116 -2.77 10.50 2.03
N GLN A 117 -3.04 9.23 2.35
CA GLN A 117 -4.23 8.83 3.10
C GLN A 117 -4.21 9.40 4.53
N ASN A 118 -3.06 9.41 5.20
CA ASN A 118 -2.90 10.05 6.50
C ASN A 118 -3.15 11.57 6.43
N ALA A 119 -2.61 12.24 5.42
CA ALA A 119 -2.79 13.69 5.22
C ALA A 119 -4.26 14.10 5.03
N THR A 120 -5.10 13.16 4.58
CA THR A 120 -6.56 13.36 4.40
C THR A 120 -7.40 12.74 5.51
N SER A 121 -6.78 12.34 6.64
CA SER A 121 -7.43 11.71 7.79
C SER A 121 -8.17 10.40 7.46
N GLY A 122 -7.72 9.68 6.42
CA GLY A 122 -8.29 8.40 6.00
C GLY A 122 -7.78 7.19 6.80
N LEU A 123 -6.89 7.40 7.76
CA LEU A 123 -6.31 6.37 8.64
C LEU A 123 -6.65 6.68 10.10
N THR A 124 -7.08 5.66 10.84
CA THR A 124 -7.31 5.72 12.29
C THR A 124 -6.00 5.57 13.07
N THR A 125 -5.01 4.89 12.48
CA THR A 125 -3.66 4.75 13.00
C THR A 125 -2.66 5.03 11.89
N PHE A 126 -1.66 5.86 12.18
CA PHE A 126 -0.50 6.04 11.31
C PHE A 126 0.72 6.36 12.17
N LYS A 127 1.70 5.45 12.17
CA LYS A 127 2.91 5.56 12.96
C LYS A 127 4.11 5.11 12.12
N PRO A 128 4.89 6.04 11.56
CA PRO A 128 6.23 5.71 11.06
C PRO A 128 7.04 5.05 12.17
N VAL A 129 7.77 3.99 11.83
CA VAL A 129 8.63 3.24 12.75
C VAL A 129 10.06 3.22 12.25
N ASP A 130 10.97 2.74 13.09
CA ASP A 130 12.37 2.57 12.70
C ASP A 130 12.50 1.71 11.44
N PRO A 131 13.43 2.03 10.52
CA PRO A 131 13.61 1.25 9.31
C PRO A 131 13.89 -0.23 9.57
N ILE A 132 13.21 -1.10 8.85
CA ILE A 132 13.37 -2.56 8.96
C ILE A 132 14.38 -3.01 7.93
N ASN A 133 15.55 -3.47 8.37
CA ASN A 133 16.69 -3.79 7.49
C ASN A 133 17.05 -2.65 6.53
N GLY A 134 16.90 -1.40 6.97
CA GLY A 134 17.17 -0.20 6.17
C GLY A 134 16.00 0.29 5.30
N TYR A 135 14.84 -0.37 5.32
CA TYR A 135 13.65 0.05 4.57
C TYR A 135 12.69 0.86 5.42
N PRO A 136 12.14 1.97 4.89
CA PRO A 136 11.16 2.74 5.62
C PRO A 136 9.90 1.91 5.88
N ALA A 137 9.32 2.07 7.06
CA ALA A 137 8.16 1.31 7.46
C ALA A 137 7.16 2.14 8.27
N VAL A 138 5.89 1.74 8.19
CA VAL A 138 4.77 2.42 8.83
C VAL A 138 3.82 1.36 9.39
N ILE A 139 3.44 1.52 10.66
CA ILE A 139 2.26 0.85 11.21
C ILE A 139 1.04 1.71 10.90
N PHE A 140 0.01 1.12 10.32
CA PHE A 140 -1.19 1.86 9.95
C PHE A 140 -2.46 1.05 10.18
N ALA A 141 -3.60 1.75 10.25
CA ALA A 141 -4.92 1.13 10.24
C ALA A 141 -5.96 2.14 9.75
N ASN A 142 -7.05 1.64 9.19
CA ASN A 142 -8.24 2.41 8.84
C ASN A 142 -9.48 1.81 9.53
N GLY A 143 -9.28 1.32 10.76
CA GLY A 143 -10.19 0.45 11.49
C GLY A 143 -9.59 -0.96 11.67
N GLY A 144 -10.02 -1.64 12.73
CA GLY A 144 -9.57 -3.00 13.04
C GLY A 144 -8.22 -3.07 13.79
N GLU A 145 -7.67 -1.93 14.18
CA GLU A 145 -6.64 -1.84 15.22
C GLU A 145 -7.17 -2.36 16.58
N GLY A 146 -6.27 -2.86 17.42
CA GLY A 146 -6.60 -3.40 18.74
C GLY A 146 -5.59 -4.45 19.20
N GLU A 147 -5.80 -4.99 20.39
CA GLU A 147 -4.94 -6.06 20.92
C GLU A 147 -4.90 -7.26 19.95
N GLY A 148 -3.74 -7.92 19.87
CA GLY A 148 -3.49 -9.02 18.94
C GLY A 148 -3.47 -8.66 17.46
N ASN A 149 -3.73 -7.40 17.06
CA ASN A 149 -3.74 -6.98 15.67
C ASN A 149 -2.62 -5.96 15.40
N CYS A 150 -1.94 -6.12 14.27
CA CYS A 150 -1.07 -5.08 13.73
C CYS A 150 -1.12 -5.12 12.21
N THR A 151 -0.99 -3.97 11.56
CA THR A 151 -0.77 -3.89 10.12
C THR A 151 0.47 -3.03 9.90
N LEU A 152 1.51 -3.67 9.38
CA LEU A 152 2.80 -3.05 9.09
C LEU A 152 2.99 -3.04 7.58
N ALA A 153 3.35 -1.88 7.03
CA ALA A 153 3.84 -1.75 5.65
C ALA A 153 5.33 -1.39 5.66
N VAL A 154 6.11 -2.05 4.82
CA VAL A 154 7.50 -1.73 4.56
C VAL A 154 7.65 -1.36 3.10
N GLY A 155 8.16 -0.17 2.81
CA GLY A 155 8.44 0.26 1.44
C GLY A 155 9.66 -0.47 0.92
N VAL A 156 9.47 -1.41 -0.02
CA VAL A 156 10.57 -2.17 -0.66
C VAL A 156 11.06 -1.51 -1.95
N ARG A 157 10.23 -0.63 -2.52
CA ARG A 157 10.54 0.39 -3.53
C ARG A 157 9.63 1.61 -3.28
N ASP A 158 9.93 2.74 -3.91
CA ASP A 158 9.09 3.95 -3.76
C ASP A 158 7.63 3.74 -4.21
N ASP A 159 7.40 2.76 -5.10
CA ASP A 159 6.10 2.40 -5.66
C ASP A 159 5.55 1.06 -5.15
N LEU A 160 6.24 0.37 -4.23
CA LEU A 160 5.86 -0.98 -3.79
C LEU A 160 6.10 -1.20 -2.30
N VAL A 161 5.09 -1.74 -1.62
CA VAL A 161 5.15 -2.10 -0.20
C VAL A 161 4.96 -3.59 0.02
N TYR A 162 5.68 -4.11 1.00
CA TYR A 162 5.44 -5.42 1.61
C TYR A 162 4.64 -5.22 2.90
N THR A 163 3.53 -5.93 3.05
CA THR A 163 2.67 -5.83 4.24
C THR A 163 2.77 -7.07 5.10
N VAL A 164 2.66 -6.89 6.42
CA VAL A 164 2.60 -7.97 7.40
C VAL A 164 1.49 -7.66 8.40
N ILE A 165 0.59 -8.63 8.57
CA ILE A 165 -0.67 -8.49 9.31
C ILE A 165 -0.86 -9.70 10.23
N PRO A 166 -0.29 -9.68 11.46
CA PRO A 166 -0.68 -10.61 12.50
C PRO A 166 -2.10 -10.32 13.00
N ARG A 167 -2.88 -11.39 13.17
CA ARG A 167 -4.14 -11.40 13.93
C ARG A 167 -4.08 -12.53 14.93
N LEU A 168 -4.03 -12.16 16.19
CA LEU A 168 -3.73 -13.04 17.29
C LEU A 168 -4.82 -12.99 18.37
N THR A 169 -5.03 -14.11 19.05
CA THR A 169 -5.82 -14.22 20.28
C THR A 169 -4.95 -14.13 21.51
N ASP A 170 -5.58 -13.85 22.65
CA ASP A 170 -4.98 -13.66 23.97
C ASP A 170 -4.05 -14.78 24.45
N HIS A 171 -4.24 -16.01 23.96
CA HIS A 171 -3.40 -17.15 24.28
C HIS A 171 -2.06 -17.16 23.52
N HIS A 172 -1.93 -16.39 22.44
CA HIS A 172 -0.71 -16.37 21.65
C HIS A 172 0.41 -15.58 22.36
N PRO A 173 1.67 -16.08 22.37
CA PRO A 173 2.78 -15.39 23.05
C PRO A 173 3.02 -13.94 22.58
N SER A 174 2.74 -13.66 21.31
CA SER A 174 2.87 -12.32 20.71
C SER A 174 1.60 -11.47 20.77
N PHE A 175 0.55 -11.88 21.50
CA PHE A 175 -0.72 -11.15 21.56
C PHE A 175 -0.57 -9.70 22.07
N SER A 176 0.27 -9.50 23.08
CA SER A 176 0.55 -8.19 23.66
C SER A 176 1.49 -7.33 22.80
N ASP A 177 2.21 -7.94 21.86
CA ASP A 177 3.11 -7.25 20.92
C ASP A 177 2.99 -7.81 19.49
N PRO A 178 1.83 -7.63 18.83
CA PRO A 178 1.63 -8.09 17.46
C PRO A 178 2.53 -7.33 16.49
N CYS A 179 2.83 -6.06 16.75
CA CYS A 179 3.70 -5.26 15.87
C CYS A 179 5.17 -5.69 15.95
N GLY A 180 5.68 -6.06 17.12
CA GLY A 180 7.01 -6.66 17.23
C GLY A 180 7.13 -7.98 16.49
N MET A 181 6.06 -8.79 16.48
CA MET A 181 5.98 -9.98 15.61
C MET A 181 5.99 -9.58 14.13
N ALA A 182 5.18 -8.61 13.72
CA ALA A 182 5.13 -8.12 12.35
C ALA A 182 6.50 -7.63 11.86
N THR A 183 7.24 -6.90 12.71
CA THR A 183 8.60 -6.42 12.40
C THR A 183 9.58 -7.56 12.18
N LYS A 184 9.53 -8.62 13.01
CA LYS A 184 10.40 -9.80 12.84
C LYS A 184 10.10 -10.55 11.53
N VAL A 185 8.82 -10.75 11.23
CA VAL A 185 8.38 -11.39 9.98
C VAL A 185 8.77 -10.55 8.77
N ALA A 186 8.59 -9.23 8.82
CA ALA A 186 9.00 -8.33 7.73
C ALA A 186 10.51 -8.36 7.51
N ALA A 187 11.31 -8.36 8.60
CA ALA A 187 12.76 -8.47 8.50
C ALA A 187 13.20 -9.80 7.86
N ALA A 188 12.56 -10.91 8.23
CA ALA A 188 12.79 -12.22 7.61
C ALA A 188 12.48 -12.19 6.11
N ALA A 189 11.30 -11.72 5.72
CA ALA A 189 10.92 -11.58 4.30
C ALA A 189 11.94 -10.75 3.52
N ILE A 190 12.25 -9.54 3.97
CA ILE A 190 13.18 -8.65 3.27
C ILE A 190 14.55 -9.32 3.07
N ASN A 191 15.03 -10.06 4.06
CA ASN A 191 16.31 -10.76 3.97
C ASN A 191 16.30 -11.89 2.93
N HIS A 192 15.16 -12.57 2.72
CA HIS A 192 15.01 -13.62 1.72
C HIS A 192 14.72 -13.06 0.33
N ILE A 193 13.83 -12.08 0.19
CA ILE A 193 13.49 -11.47 -1.10
C ILE A 193 14.73 -10.83 -1.74
N LYS A 194 15.64 -10.25 -0.93
CA LYS A 194 16.91 -9.71 -1.42
C LYS A 194 17.86 -10.74 -2.01
N LYS A 195 17.75 -12.00 -1.59
CA LYS A 195 18.66 -13.07 -1.99
C LYS A 195 18.03 -13.77 -3.19
N PRO A 196 18.59 -13.62 -4.40
CA PRO A 196 18.10 -14.34 -5.57
C PRO A 196 18.29 -15.85 -5.43
#